data_AF-A0A2X2C0P0-F1
#
_entry.id   AF-A0A2X2C0P0-F1
#
_cell.length_a   1.000
_cell.length_b   1.000
_cell.length_c   1.000
_cell.angle_alpha   90.00
_cell.angle_beta   90.00
_cell.angle_gamma   90.00
#
_symmetry.space_group_name_H-M   'P 1'
#
loop_
_entity.id
_entity.type
_entity.pdbx_description
1 polymer ?
#
loop_
_entity_poly.entity_id
_entity_poly.type
_entity_poly.pdbx_seq_one_letter_code
_entity_poly.pdbx_strand_id
1 'polypeptide(L)'
;MKNRAILASYIAKQTKENGEVATKAANNWSFLPIKTDKQLDVRFETSPSEKAANFIKDFAQYPMTFVENDDIGFAIYKIDLTEKN
;
A
#
# COMPACT_ATOMS: atom_id res chain seq x y z
N MET A 1 15.83 -4.49 14.94
CA MET A 1 15.83 -3.03 15.27
C MET A 1 16.77 -2.19 14.40
N LYS A 2 18.01 -2.63 14.06
CA LYS A 2 18.97 -1.83 13.27
C LYS A 2 18.45 -1.32 11.90
N ASN A 3 17.79 -2.17 11.10
CA ASN A 3 17.33 -1.76 9.76
C ASN A 3 16.25 -0.68 9.79
N ARG A 4 15.32 -0.73 10.76
CA ARG A 4 14.28 0.30 10.93
C ARG A 4 14.87 1.64 11.35
N ALA A 5 15.89 1.63 12.22
CA ALA A 5 16.57 2.85 12.67
C ALA A 5 17.36 3.51 11.53
N ILE A 6 18.09 2.72 10.73
CA ILE A 6 18.84 3.22 9.56
C ILE A 6 17.87 3.83 8.54
N LEU A 7 16.74 3.17 8.27
CA LEU A 7 15.72 3.67 7.35
C LEU A 7 15.10 4.96 7.87
N ALA A 8 14.75 5.03 9.16
CA ALA A 8 14.20 6.23 9.79
C ALA A 8 15.18 7.42 9.76
N SER A 9 16.46 7.17 10.05
CA SER A 9 17.51 8.20 9.96
C SER A 9 17.72 8.71 8.53
N TYR A 10 17.64 7.82 7.54
CA TYR A 10 17.71 8.21 6.13
C TYR A 10 16.50 9.06 5.72
N ILE A 11 15.29 8.64 6.08
CA ILE A 11 14.05 9.40 5.82
C ILE A 11 14.16 10.79 6.46
N ALA A 12 14.54 10.87 7.73
CA ALA A 12 14.69 12.15 8.43
C ALA A 12 15.72 13.08 7.76
N LYS A 13 16.86 12.54 7.30
CA LYS A 13 17.88 13.31 6.59
C LYS A 13 17.34 13.84 5.25
N GLN A 14 16.72 12.98 4.46
CA GLN A 14 16.18 13.37 3.15
C GLN A 14 15.02 14.37 3.26
N THR A 15 14.13 14.23 4.26
CA THR A 15 13.09 15.23 4.57
C THR A 15 13.70 16.57 4.97
N LYS A 16 14.78 16.58 5.75
CA LYS A 16 15.47 17.81 6.17
C LYS A 16 16.14 18.55 5.00
N GLU A 17 16.65 17.80 4.02
CA GLU A 17 17.38 18.35 2.86
C GLU A 17 16.44 18.78 1.73
N ASN A 18 15.35 18.04 1.47
CA ASN A 18 14.48 18.23 0.29
C ASN A 18 13.03 18.60 0.64
N GLY A 19 12.72 18.83 1.92
CA GLY A 19 11.36 19.15 2.41
C GLY A 19 10.45 17.92 2.53
N GLU A 20 10.48 17.03 1.53
CA GLU A 20 9.79 15.74 1.54
C GLU A 20 10.67 14.65 0.91
N VAL A 21 10.51 13.41 1.37
CA VAL A 21 11.02 12.26 0.63
C VAL A 21 10.00 11.95 -0.44
N ALA A 22 10.39 12.01 -1.72
CA ALA A 22 9.54 11.53 -2.80
C ALA A 22 9.36 10.01 -2.68
N THR A 23 8.31 9.58 -1.98
CA THR A 23 7.96 8.16 -1.79
C THR A 23 7.15 7.60 -2.97
N LYS A 24 7.14 8.28 -4.11
CA LYS A 24 6.36 7.84 -5.27
C LYS A 24 6.95 6.54 -5.81
N ALA A 25 6.14 5.49 -5.85
CA ALA A 25 6.56 4.21 -6.40
C ALA A 25 6.97 4.38 -7.87
N ALA A 26 8.11 3.81 -8.25
CA ALA A 26 8.61 3.83 -9.62
C ALA A 26 7.83 2.87 -10.55
N ASN A 27 6.94 2.04 -10.00
CA ASN A 27 6.13 1.04 -10.71
C ASN A 27 6.95 0.15 -11.67
N ASN A 28 8.24 -0.07 -11.37
CA ASN A 28 9.19 -0.83 -12.18
C ASN A 28 9.17 -2.35 -11.89
N TRP A 29 8.35 -2.78 -10.93
CA TRP A 29 8.05 -4.18 -10.66
C TRP A 29 6.58 -4.31 -10.29
N SER A 30 5.98 -5.47 -10.56
CA SER A 30 4.63 -5.83 -10.14
C SER A 30 4.57 -7.33 -9.83
N PHE A 31 3.52 -7.76 -9.14
CA PHE A 31 3.26 -9.19 -9.00
C PHE A 31 2.90 -9.80 -10.37
N LEU A 32 3.33 -11.02 -10.62
CA LEU A 32 2.77 -11.77 -11.73
C LEU A 32 1.32 -12.16 -11.36
N PRO A 33 0.35 -12.00 -12.28
CA PRO A 33 -1.02 -12.43 -12.04
C PRO A 33 -1.09 -13.88 -11.58
N ILE A 34 -1.78 -14.11 -10.46
CA ILE A 34 -1.94 -15.44 -9.88
C ILE A 34 -3.02 -16.18 -10.66
N LYS A 35 -2.62 -17.21 -11.42
CA LYS A 35 -3.55 -18.08 -12.13
C LYS A 35 -4.09 -19.14 -11.18
N THR A 36 -5.39 -19.05 -10.87
CA THR A 36 -6.08 -20.06 -10.07
C THR A 36 -7.56 -20.12 -10.42
N ASP A 37 -8.13 -21.31 -10.26
CA ASP A 37 -9.55 -21.60 -10.30
C ASP A 37 -10.24 -21.36 -8.95
N LYS A 38 -9.46 -21.14 -7.88
CA LYS A 38 -9.96 -20.88 -6.53
C LYS A 38 -10.18 -19.40 -6.31
N GLN A 39 -11.22 -19.06 -5.55
CA GLN A 39 -11.44 -17.69 -5.12
C GLN A 39 -10.31 -17.25 -4.18
N LEU A 40 -9.56 -16.21 -4.58
CA LEU A 40 -8.57 -15.57 -3.73
C LEU A 40 -9.25 -14.60 -2.76
N ASP A 41 -8.79 -14.64 -1.50
CA ASP A 41 -9.13 -13.66 -0.49
C ASP A 41 -7.85 -13.11 0.14
N VAL A 42 -7.32 -12.06 -0.50
CA VAL A 42 -6.10 -11.37 -0.08
C VAL A 42 -6.49 -9.99 0.38
N ARG A 43 -6.15 -9.66 1.63
CA ARG A 43 -6.53 -8.41 2.28
C ARG A 43 -5.33 -7.71 2.90
N PHE A 44 -5.40 -6.39 2.99
CA PHE A 44 -4.43 -5.57 3.71
C PHE A 44 -5.13 -4.51 4.55
N GLU A 45 -4.46 -4.09 5.61
CA GLU A 45 -4.92 -3.05 6.54
C GLU A 45 -4.20 -1.73 6.26
N THR A 46 -4.93 -0.62 6.34
CA THR A 46 -4.41 0.74 6.19
C THR A 46 -5.14 1.72 7.10
N SER A 47 -4.65 2.96 7.17
CA SER A 47 -5.34 4.03 7.90
C SER A 47 -6.77 4.22 7.34
N PRO A 48 -7.80 4.38 8.18
CA PRO A 48 -9.19 4.58 7.75
C PRO A 48 -9.48 6.02 7.29
N SER A 49 -8.43 6.78 6.93
CA SER A 49 -8.55 8.18 6.55
C SER A 49 -8.91 8.35 5.08
N GLU A 50 -9.62 9.44 4.77
CA GLU A 50 -9.94 9.81 3.39
C GLU A 50 -8.68 9.96 2.52
N LYS A 51 -7.58 10.47 3.11
CA LYS A 51 -6.29 10.57 2.43
C LYS A 51 -5.78 9.20 1.98
N ALA A 52 -5.89 8.17 2.81
CA ALA A 52 -5.49 6.82 2.45
C ALA A 52 -6.41 6.21 1.38
N ALA A 53 -7.73 6.43 1.51
CA ALA A 53 -8.70 5.98 0.52
C ALA A 53 -8.47 6.61 -0.87
N ASN A 54 -8.22 7.92 -0.93
CA ASN A 54 -7.88 8.63 -2.16
C ASN A 54 -6.54 8.14 -2.74
N PHE A 55 -5.54 7.91 -1.89
CA PHE A 55 -4.27 7.35 -2.35
C PHE A 55 -4.44 5.97 -3.00
N ILE A 56 -5.25 5.08 -2.40
CA ILE A 56 -5.56 3.78 -3.00
C ILE A 56 -6.27 3.97 -4.34
N LYS A 57 -7.31 4.81 -4.38
CA LYS A 57 -8.07 5.09 -5.61
C LYS A 57 -7.17 5.59 -6.75
N ASP A 58 -6.23 6.48 -6.46
CA ASP A 58 -5.41 7.14 -7.47
C ASP A 58 -4.18 6.33 -7.91
N PHE A 59 -3.66 5.44 -7.04
CA PHE A 59 -2.38 4.78 -7.25
C PHE A 59 -2.43 3.25 -7.22
N ALA A 60 -3.58 2.63 -6.94
CA ALA A 60 -3.72 1.18 -6.92
C ALA A 60 -3.29 0.55 -8.26
N GLN A 61 -2.35 -0.39 -8.18
CA GLN A 61 -1.86 -1.14 -9.35
C GLN A 61 -2.73 -2.35 -9.69
N TYR A 62 -3.60 -2.76 -8.77
CA TYR A 62 -4.51 -3.88 -8.89
C TYR A 62 -5.90 -3.43 -8.47
N PRO A 63 -6.97 -4.11 -8.91
CA PRO A 63 -8.30 -3.83 -8.42
C PRO A 63 -8.33 -3.98 -6.90
N MET A 64 -8.83 -2.95 -6.21
CA MET A 64 -8.95 -2.93 -4.76
C MET A 64 -10.36 -2.53 -4.35
N THR A 65 -10.91 -3.20 -3.36
CA THR A 65 -12.24 -2.93 -2.81
C THR A 65 -12.17 -2.78 -1.30
N PHE A 66 -12.79 -1.72 -0.78
CA PHE A 66 -12.96 -1.57 0.66
C PHE A 66 -13.91 -2.65 1.18
N VAL A 67 -13.55 -3.27 2.30
CA VAL A 67 -14.35 -4.32 2.94
C VAL A 67 -15.05 -3.75 4.16
N GLU A 68 -14.28 -3.32 5.16
CA GLU A 68 -14.78 -2.80 6.43
C GLU A 68 -13.67 -2.04 7.17
N ASN A 69 -14.04 -1.38 8.27
CA ASN A 69 -13.06 -1.00 9.29
C ASN A 69 -13.07 -2.08 10.37
N ASP A 70 -11.88 -2.51 10.81
CA ASP A 70 -11.77 -3.46 11.91
C ASP A 70 -12.02 -2.80 13.28
N ASP A 71 -12.09 -3.64 14.31
CA ASP A 71 -12.38 -3.22 15.68
C ASP A 71 -11.26 -2.37 16.32
N ILE A 72 -10.06 -2.37 15.73
CA ILE A 72 -8.90 -1.62 16.22
C ILE A 72 -8.65 -0.34 15.42
N GLY A 73 -9.50 -0.04 14.44
CA GLY A 73 -9.53 1.23 13.71
C GLY A 73 -8.68 1.27 12.43
N PHE A 74 -8.43 0.14 11.76
CA PHE A 74 -7.88 0.11 10.41
C PHE A 74 -8.94 -0.18 9.35
N ALA A 75 -8.77 0.40 8.16
CA ALA A 75 -9.56 0.03 6.99
C ALA A 75 -8.96 -1.21 6.33
N ILE A 76 -9.80 -2.22 6.11
CA ILE A 76 -9.47 -3.45 5.40
C ILE A 76 -9.86 -3.30 3.93
N TYR A 77 -8.89 -3.55 3.06
CA TYR A 77 -9.10 -3.62 1.61
C TYR A 77 -8.78 -5.00 1.08
N LYS A 78 -9.63 -5.51 0.19
CA LYS A 78 -9.36 -6.70 -0.61
C LYS A 78 -8.64 -6.27 -1.89
N ILE A 79 -7.55 -6.96 -2.22
CA ILE A 79 -6.78 -6.79 -3.45
C ILE A 79 -6.99 -8.01 -4.35
N ASP A 80 -7.32 -7.77 -5.63
CA ASP A 80 -7.35 -8.83 -6.63
C ASP A 80 -5.96 -8.98 -7.25
N LEU A 81 -5.33 -10.14 -7.07
CA LEU A 81 -4.01 -10.45 -7.64
C LEU A 81 -4.09 -11.28 -8.91
N THR A 82 -5.29 -11.52 -9.44
CA THR A 82 -5.51 -12.28 -10.67
C THR A 82 -5.41 -11.41 -11.93
N GLU A 83 -5.57 -10.08 -11.80
CA GLU A 83 -5.51 -9.12 -12.91
C GLU A 83 -5.00 -7.76 -12.46
N LYS A 84 -4.14 -7.12 -13.27
CA LYS A 84 -3.57 -5.78 -13.00
C LYS A 84 -4.49 -4.69 -13.61
N ASN A 85 -4.60 -3.52 -12.96
CA ASN A 85 -5.30 -2.35 -13.51
C ASN A 85 -4.64 -1.80 -14.79
#